data_AF-A0A7C1MXL8-F1
#
_entry.id   AF-A0A7C1MXL8-F1
#
_cell.length_a   1.000
_cell.length_b   1.000
_cell.length_c   1.000
_cell.angle_alpha   90.00
_cell.angle_beta   90.00
_cell.angle_gamma   90.00
#
_symmetry.space_group_name_H-M   'P 1'
#
loop_
_entity.id
_entity.type
_entity.pdbx_description
1 polymer ?
#
loop_
_entity_poly.entity_id
_entity_poly.type
_entity_poly.pdbx_seq_one_letter_code
_entity_poly.pdbx_strand_id
1 'polypeptide(L)'
;MQRYLLIILTALLLTSCDDGEVIVTNFDFEGLDINLCRTAQVNQPDNIKYVFSKINPDTREALAVEFITNAPILSETTDGTPYEIKFNGTTNKVSYRIFNGEVTENYFCNAIPPATPTVSEEYESAEGSAMITVTGIRDDDDGIPAEDERDLGNGDIDGDGIPNEYDFDDDGDNVPTKDEGASIDEDGNLDMEASRDTDGDGIPNFMDPDDDGDGVATRDEDMDMDLIPNNDFSDPAIPDPDYLNPDYNVDYDVNEYILHSYNLTEIQVTIVLNNLVFRNTTTDDIIRREELLYETYQAENQNDTITPQFPEE
;
A
#
# COMPACT_ATOMS: atom_id res chain seq x y z
N MET A 1 54.37 -43.65 -39.13
CA MET A 1 53.44 -42.51 -39.03
C MET A 1 52.29 -42.78 -38.03
N GLN A 2 51.75 -44.01 -37.95
CA GLN A 2 50.69 -44.38 -36.98
C GLN A 2 51.02 -44.12 -35.50
N ARG A 3 52.28 -44.28 -35.07
CA ARG A 3 52.66 -44.08 -33.64
C ARG A 3 52.70 -42.60 -33.21
N TYR A 4 52.92 -41.68 -34.14
CA TYR A 4 52.89 -40.24 -33.86
C TYR A 4 51.47 -39.66 -33.97
N LEU A 5 50.61 -40.31 -34.77
CA LEU A 5 49.19 -39.96 -34.85
C LEU A 5 48.48 -40.19 -33.50
N LEU A 6 48.84 -41.27 -32.79
CA LEU A 6 48.25 -41.58 -31.49
C LEU A 6 48.63 -40.55 -30.41
N ILE A 7 49.86 -40.01 -30.45
CA ILE A 7 50.38 -39.03 -29.49
C ILE A 7 49.76 -37.65 -29.70
N ILE A 8 49.47 -37.28 -30.96
CA ILE A 8 48.75 -36.03 -31.30
C ILE A 8 47.26 -36.15 -30.94
N LEU A 9 46.67 -37.34 -31.08
CA LEU A 9 45.27 -37.60 -30.73
C LEU A 9 45.03 -37.63 -29.21
N THR A 10 46.00 -38.07 -28.39
CA THR A 10 45.91 -37.96 -26.92
C THR A 10 46.19 -36.56 -26.39
N ALA A 11 46.97 -35.73 -27.10
CA ALA A 11 47.21 -34.35 -26.69
C ALA A 11 45.98 -33.43 -26.89
N LEU A 12 45.10 -33.74 -27.86
CA LEU A 12 43.83 -33.04 -28.08
C LEU A 12 42.71 -33.43 -27.11
N LEU A 13 42.89 -34.51 -26.33
CA LEU A 13 41.92 -34.94 -25.29
C LEU A 13 42.23 -34.36 -23.91
N LEU A 14 43.29 -33.57 -23.78
CA LEU A 14 43.68 -32.88 -22.54
C LEU A 14 43.38 -31.38 -22.56
N THR A 15 42.71 -30.87 -23.59
CA THR A 15 42.03 -29.58 -23.49
C THR A 15 40.75 -29.81 -22.70
N SER A 16 40.87 -29.86 -21.37
CA SER A 16 39.72 -29.70 -20.50
C SER A 16 39.00 -28.42 -20.92
N CYS A 17 37.72 -28.54 -21.24
CA CYS A 17 36.83 -27.40 -21.11
C CYS A 17 36.98 -26.93 -19.67
N ASP A 18 37.48 -25.72 -19.50
CA ASP A 18 37.25 -24.91 -18.32
C ASP A 18 35.76 -24.57 -18.36
N ASP A 19 34.93 -25.53 -17.91
CA ASP A 19 33.51 -25.28 -17.66
C ASP A 19 33.50 -24.32 -16.48
N GLY A 20 33.39 -23.03 -16.82
CA GLY A 20 33.49 -21.90 -15.91
C GLY A 20 32.91 -22.25 -14.55
N GLU A 21 33.76 -22.08 -13.53
CA GLU A 21 33.42 -22.33 -12.14
C GLU A 21 32.05 -21.70 -11.85
N VAL A 22 31.06 -22.55 -11.61
CA VAL A 22 29.73 -22.10 -11.19
C VAL A 22 29.93 -21.54 -9.79
N ILE A 23 30.12 -20.22 -9.71
CA ILE A 23 30.13 -19.51 -8.43
C ILE A 23 28.69 -19.61 -7.90
N VAL A 24 28.43 -20.63 -7.09
CA VAL A 24 27.21 -20.69 -6.28
C VAL A 24 27.43 -19.72 -5.13
N THR A 25 27.18 -18.44 -5.38
CA THR A 25 26.94 -17.48 -4.31
C THR A 25 25.68 -17.96 -3.58
N ASN A 26 25.84 -18.33 -2.31
CA ASN A 26 24.72 -18.69 -1.45
C ASN A 26 23.97 -17.38 -1.15
N PHE A 27 22.95 -17.07 -1.96
CA PHE A 27 22.06 -15.93 -1.74
C PHE A 27 21.15 -16.26 -0.55
N ASP A 28 21.65 -16.05 0.66
CA ASP A 28 20.93 -16.33 1.89
C ASP A 28 20.60 -15.02 2.63
N PHE A 29 19.40 -14.53 2.35
CA PHE A 29 18.81 -13.32 2.94
C PHE A 29 17.42 -13.60 3.55
N GLU A 30 17.11 -14.87 3.81
CA GLU A 30 15.83 -15.29 4.40
C GLU A 30 15.79 -14.91 5.89
N GLY A 31 14.66 -14.35 6.33
CA GLY A 31 14.44 -13.98 7.74
C GLY A 31 15.30 -12.83 8.25
N LEU A 32 15.92 -12.05 7.36
CA LEU A 32 16.67 -10.84 7.72
C LEU A 32 15.77 -9.60 7.64
N ASP A 33 15.95 -8.70 8.61
CA ASP A 33 15.23 -7.42 8.65
C ASP A 33 15.48 -6.58 7.39
N ILE A 34 14.42 -5.93 6.91
CA ILE A 34 14.46 -5.00 5.79
C ILE A 34 14.61 -3.58 6.35
N ASN A 35 15.72 -2.92 6.01
CA ASN A 35 15.94 -1.51 6.33
C ASN A 35 15.52 -0.66 5.14
N LEU A 36 14.73 0.38 5.39
CA LEU A 36 14.25 1.30 4.38
C LEU A 36 14.84 2.70 4.55
N CYS A 37 15.37 3.24 3.45
CA CYS A 37 15.75 4.64 3.34
C CYS A 37 14.93 5.30 2.22
N ARG A 38 14.40 6.50 2.46
CA ARG A 38 13.66 7.28 1.44
C ARG A 38 14.20 8.70 1.29
N THR A 39 14.22 9.22 0.07
CA THR A 39 14.66 10.60 -0.21
C THR A 39 13.91 11.21 -1.38
N ALA A 40 13.22 12.33 -1.14
CA ALA A 40 12.54 13.10 -2.19
C ALA A 40 13.55 13.72 -3.17
N GLN A 41 13.23 13.73 -4.46
CA GLN A 41 14.11 14.33 -5.47
C GLN A 41 14.00 15.86 -5.46
N VAL A 42 15.15 16.55 -5.48
CA VAL A 42 15.27 18.01 -5.29
C VAL A 42 14.40 18.85 -6.25
N ASN A 43 14.13 18.36 -7.47
CA ASN A 43 13.33 19.07 -8.48
C ASN A 43 12.05 18.31 -8.86
N GLN A 44 11.74 17.22 -8.17
CA GLN A 44 10.59 16.34 -8.42
C GLN A 44 10.16 15.74 -7.07
N PRO A 45 9.56 16.53 -6.16
CA PRO A 45 9.32 16.10 -4.78
C PRO A 45 8.40 14.86 -4.71
N ASP A 46 7.51 14.70 -5.68
CA ASP A 46 6.61 13.53 -5.78
C ASP A 46 7.36 12.25 -6.15
N ASN A 47 8.54 12.37 -6.77
CA ASN A 47 9.40 11.22 -7.04
C ASN A 47 10.26 10.95 -5.79
N ILE A 48 9.99 9.83 -5.14
CA ILE A 48 10.73 9.38 -3.97
C ILE A 48 11.71 8.29 -4.41
N LYS A 49 12.98 8.45 -4.02
CA LYS A 49 13.98 7.39 -4.12
C LYS A 49 13.84 6.49 -2.90
N TYR A 50 13.61 5.21 -3.14
CA TYR A 50 13.58 4.17 -2.12
C TYR A 50 14.84 3.30 -2.21
N VAL A 51 15.36 2.93 -1.04
CA VAL A 51 16.42 1.93 -0.89
C VAL A 51 15.95 0.96 0.19
N PHE A 52 15.52 -0.23 -0.23
CA PHE A 52 15.27 -1.35 0.66
C PHE A 52 16.57 -2.16 0.75
N SER A 53 17.04 -2.48 1.95
CA SER A 53 18.31 -3.19 2.15
C SER A 53 18.21 -4.28 3.21
N LYS A 54 18.73 -5.45 2.87
CA LYS A 54 18.95 -6.58 3.78
C LYS A 54 20.45 -6.73 4.00
N ILE A 55 20.86 -6.87 5.25
CA ILE A 55 22.27 -7.01 5.65
C ILE A 55 22.42 -8.33 6.39
N ASN A 56 23.27 -9.21 5.88
CA ASN A 56 23.67 -10.44 6.56
C ASN A 56 24.99 -10.18 7.31
N PRO A 57 24.96 -10.01 8.65
CA PRO A 57 26.16 -9.67 9.41
C PRO A 57 27.16 -10.83 9.47
N ASP A 58 26.71 -12.07 9.39
CA ASP A 58 27.55 -13.27 9.51
C ASP A 58 28.43 -13.44 8.27
N THR A 59 27.86 -13.19 7.08
CA THR A 59 28.59 -13.28 5.80
C THR A 59 29.19 -11.95 5.36
N ARG A 60 28.82 -10.83 6.00
CA ARG A 60 29.17 -9.46 5.58
C ARG A 60 28.70 -9.18 4.16
N GLU A 61 27.50 -9.63 3.86
CA GLU A 61 26.84 -9.46 2.58
C GLU A 61 25.63 -8.55 2.73
N ALA A 62 25.30 -7.82 1.67
CA ALA A 62 24.08 -7.04 1.64
C ALA A 62 23.44 -7.10 0.26
N LEU A 63 22.11 -7.08 0.25
CA LEU A 63 21.29 -6.98 -0.94
C LEU A 63 20.45 -5.71 -0.82
N ALA A 64 20.57 -4.79 -1.76
CA ALA A 64 19.81 -3.54 -1.76
C ALA A 64 19.06 -3.33 -3.07
N VAL A 65 17.77 -3.05 -2.97
CA VAL A 65 16.88 -2.70 -4.07
C VAL A 65 16.68 -1.18 -4.05
N GLU A 66 17.07 -0.53 -5.13
CA GLU A 66 17.03 0.92 -5.30
C GLU A 66 16.14 1.27 -6.49
N PHE A 67 15.19 2.19 -6.29
CA PHE A 67 14.39 2.73 -7.38
C PHE A 67 13.77 4.07 -7.03
N ILE A 68 13.28 4.77 -8.06
CA ILE A 68 12.52 6.01 -7.92
C ILE A 68 11.09 5.77 -8.43
N THR A 69 10.11 6.17 -7.64
CA THR A 69 8.69 6.13 -8.02
C THR A 69 7.92 7.28 -7.37
N ASN A 70 6.82 7.69 -7.99
CA ASN A 70 5.79 8.52 -7.37
C ASN A 70 4.59 7.70 -6.88
N ALA A 71 4.63 6.37 -7.03
CA ALA A 71 3.61 5.48 -6.52
C ALA A 71 3.62 5.49 -4.97
N PRO A 72 2.43 5.47 -4.34
CA PRO A 72 2.22 5.52 -2.88
C PRO A 72 2.49 4.15 -2.20
N ILE A 73 3.64 3.56 -2.46
CA ILE A 73 3.98 2.17 -2.07
C ILE A 73 4.08 1.92 -0.55
N LEU A 74 3.90 2.94 0.28
CA LEU A 74 3.91 2.86 1.74
C LEU A 74 2.62 3.38 2.37
N SER A 75 1.66 3.84 1.56
CA SER A 75 0.50 4.58 2.07
C SER A 75 -0.82 4.21 1.41
N GLU A 76 -0.80 3.53 0.26
CA GLU A 76 -2.03 3.04 -0.38
C GLU A 76 -1.87 1.55 -0.72
N THR A 77 -2.95 0.80 -0.59
CA THR A 77 -2.99 -0.60 -0.98
C THR A 77 -3.03 -0.72 -2.50
N THR A 78 -2.58 -1.88 -2.99
CA THR A 78 -2.55 -2.17 -4.44
C THR A 78 -3.80 -2.85 -4.97
N ASP A 79 -4.69 -3.29 -4.09
CA ASP A 79 -5.97 -3.95 -4.39
C ASP A 79 -5.84 -5.03 -5.48
N GLY A 80 -4.79 -5.85 -5.34
CA GLY A 80 -4.50 -6.96 -6.23
C GLY A 80 -3.71 -6.62 -7.50
N THR A 81 -3.41 -5.34 -7.77
CA THR A 81 -2.62 -4.90 -8.94
C THR A 81 -1.26 -4.33 -8.51
N PRO A 82 -0.18 -5.15 -8.52
CA PRO A 82 1.12 -4.72 -8.04
C PRO A 82 1.74 -3.62 -8.91
N TYR A 83 2.51 -2.72 -8.29
CA TYR A 83 3.33 -1.77 -9.03
C TYR A 83 4.53 -2.49 -9.66
N GLU A 84 4.77 -2.27 -10.96
CA GLU A 84 5.95 -2.79 -11.66
C GLU A 84 7.03 -1.70 -11.79
N ILE A 85 8.20 -1.95 -11.20
CA ILE A 85 9.38 -1.11 -11.36
C ILE A 85 10.42 -1.84 -12.21
N LYS A 86 10.70 -1.33 -13.41
CA LYS A 86 11.72 -1.91 -14.30
C LYS A 86 13.12 -1.42 -13.94
N PHE A 87 14.06 -2.35 -13.89
CA PHE A 87 15.47 -2.03 -13.68
C PHE A 87 16.16 -1.64 -14.98
N ASN A 88 17.07 -0.67 -14.88
CA ASN A 88 17.80 -0.07 -15.99
C ASN A 88 19.31 0.00 -15.76
N GLY A 89 19.79 -0.54 -14.62
CA GLY A 89 21.20 -0.57 -14.25
C GLY A 89 21.79 0.77 -13.82
N THR A 90 21.01 1.85 -13.79
CA THR A 90 21.49 3.18 -13.37
C THR A 90 20.71 3.67 -12.16
N THR A 91 19.45 4.04 -12.37
CA THR A 91 18.58 4.63 -11.35
C THR A 91 17.79 3.57 -10.60
N ASN A 92 17.25 2.61 -11.34
CA ASN A 92 16.48 1.50 -10.78
C ASN A 92 17.33 0.25 -10.94
N LYS A 93 17.76 -0.32 -9.83
CA LYS A 93 18.67 -1.47 -9.81
C LYS A 93 18.64 -2.19 -8.47
N VAL A 94 19.18 -3.40 -8.49
CA VAL A 94 19.51 -4.20 -7.32
C VAL A 94 21.02 -4.31 -7.24
N SER A 95 21.58 -4.13 -6.04
CA SER A 95 23.00 -4.33 -5.78
C SER A 95 23.19 -5.44 -4.76
N TYR A 96 24.08 -6.37 -5.06
CA TYR A 96 24.57 -7.38 -4.12
C TYR A 96 26.04 -7.10 -3.84
N ARG A 97 26.38 -6.91 -2.56
CA ARG A 97 27.69 -6.43 -2.12
C ARG A 97 28.26 -7.32 -1.02
N ILE A 98 29.55 -7.59 -1.12
CA ILE A 98 30.34 -8.29 -0.09
C ILE A 98 31.33 -7.29 0.49
N PHE A 99 31.45 -7.23 1.81
CA PHE A 99 32.24 -6.22 2.52
C PHE A 99 33.43 -6.83 3.26
N ASN A 100 34.48 -6.02 3.45
CA ASN A 100 35.65 -6.44 4.21
C ASN A 100 35.48 -6.34 5.74
N GLY A 101 34.33 -5.85 6.20
CA GLY A 101 34.01 -5.63 7.61
C GLY A 101 32.49 -5.57 7.82
N GLU A 102 32.08 -5.35 9.06
CA GLU A 102 30.67 -5.26 9.45
C GLU A 102 29.97 -4.05 8.82
N VAL A 103 28.75 -4.26 8.36
CA VAL A 103 27.89 -3.25 7.72
C VAL A 103 26.68 -2.99 8.61
N THR A 104 26.23 -1.74 8.63
CA THR A 104 25.00 -1.33 9.32
C THR A 104 24.10 -0.58 8.32
N GLU A 105 22.83 -0.38 8.68
CA GLU A 105 21.84 0.38 7.92
C GLU A 105 22.34 1.77 7.45
N ASN A 106 23.20 2.40 8.25
CA ASN A 106 23.81 3.70 7.96
C ASN A 106 24.64 3.69 6.67
N TYR A 107 25.10 2.53 6.20
CA TYR A 107 25.81 2.44 4.94
C TYR A 107 24.92 2.79 3.74
N PHE A 108 23.64 2.44 3.80
CA PHE A 108 22.67 2.64 2.72
C PHE A 108 21.89 3.94 2.87
N CYS A 109 21.59 4.36 4.11
CA CYS A 109 20.73 5.53 4.34
C CYS A 109 21.46 6.89 4.33
N ASN A 110 22.80 6.91 4.26
CA ASN A 110 23.54 8.16 4.20
C ASN A 110 23.75 8.64 2.76
N ALA A 111 23.53 9.94 2.52
CA ALA A 111 23.83 10.57 1.23
C ALA A 111 25.31 10.41 0.82
N ILE A 112 26.20 10.26 1.79
CA ILE A 112 27.60 9.89 1.59
C ILE A 112 27.86 8.62 2.42
N PRO A 113 28.03 7.46 1.77
CA PRO A 113 28.32 6.22 2.47
C PRO A 113 29.61 6.34 3.31
N PRO A 114 29.68 5.70 4.49
CA PRO A 114 30.90 5.65 5.29
C PRO A 114 32.08 5.08 4.49
N ALA A 115 33.29 5.58 4.74
CA ALA A 115 34.51 5.09 4.08
C ALA A 115 34.92 3.67 4.52
N THR A 116 34.37 3.17 5.63
CA THR A 116 34.56 1.82 6.15
C THR A 116 33.23 1.24 6.62
N PRO A 117 32.93 -0.04 6.37
CA PRO A 117 33.75 -1.00 5.61
C PRO A 117 33.81 -0.68 4.10
N THR A 118 34.76 -1.28 3.39
CA THR A 118 34.85 -1.15 1.93
C THR A 118 34.25 -2.38 1.25
N VAL A 119 33.70 -2.17 0.06
CA VAL A 119 33.17 -3.23 -0.79
C VAL A 119 34.33 -4.04 -1.36
N SER A 120 34.32 -5.35 -1.13
CA SER A 120 35.28 -6.31 -1.67
C SER A 120 34.82 -6.84 -3.03
N GLU A 121 33.52 -7.11 -3.16
CA GLU A 121 32.88 -7.53 -4.41
C GLU A 121 31.51 -6.87 -4.54
N GLU A 122 31.14 -6.51 -5.76
CA GLU A 122 29.88 -5.86 -6.07
C GLU A 122 29.30 -6.40 -7.37
N TYR A 123 28.00 -6.67 -7.32
CA TYR A 123 27.20 -7.05 -8.45
C TYR A 123 26.01 -6.10 -8.57
N GLU A 124 25.74 -5.62 -9.78
CA GLU A 124 24.59 -4.75 -10.06
C GLU A 124 23.68 -5.37 -11.11
N SER A 125 22.37 -5.23 -10.92
CA SER A 125 21.38 -5.66 -11.91
C SER A 125 21.30 -4.67 -13.06
N ALA A 126 21.47 -5.13 -14.31
CA ALA A 126 21.25 -4.29 -15.50
C ALA A 126 19.81 -4.36 -16.04
N GLU A 127 19.10 -5.43 -15.72
CA GLU A 127 17.74 -5.74 -16.17
C GLU A 127 16.97 -6.52 -15.09
N GLY A 128 15.66 -6.69 -15.31
CA GLY A 128 14.70 -7.29 -14.39
C GLY A 128 13.65 -6.27 -13.93
N SER A 129 12.80 -6.68 -12.99
CA SER A 129 11.81 -5.79 -12.36
C SER A 129 11.56 -6.13 -10.89
N ALA A 130 11.06 -5.15 -10.14
CA ALA A 130 10.41 -5.37 -8.86
C ALA A 130 8.88 -5.28 -9.05
N MET A 131 8.17 -6.30 -8.57
CA MET A 131 6.72 -6.26 -8.37
C MET A 131 6.48 -5.93 -6.91
N ILE A 132 5.77 -4.84 -6.65
CA ILE A 132 5.51 -4.34 -5.30
C ILE A 132 4.01 -4.46 -5.04
N THR A 133 3.66 -5.25 -4.03
CA THR A 133 2.30 -5.41 -3.55
C THR A 133 2.20 -4.77 -2.18
N VAL A 134 1.20 -3.90 -2.00
CA VAL A 134 0.88 -3.28 -0.72
C VAL A 134 -0.48 -3.78 -0.28
N THR A 135 -0.54 -4.27 0.96
CA THR A 135 -1.78 -4.66 1.65
C THR A 135 -1.83 -3.95 3.00
N GLY A 136 -3.02 -3.76 3.54
CA GLY A 136 -3.26 -3.19 4.87
C GLY A 136 -4.72 -3.38 5.25
N ILE A 137 -5.07 -2.94 6.44
CA ILE A 137 -6.44 -2.92 6.96
C ILE A 137 -6.90 -1.46 6.91
N ARG A 138 -8.02 -1.19 6.23
CA ARG A 138 -8.71 0.10 6.21
C ARG A 138 -9.78 0.10 7.30
N ASP A 139 -9.97 1.24 7.96
CA ASP A 139 -10.87 1.42 9.11
C ASP A 139 -11.20 2.92 9.24
N ASP A 140 -12.47 3.30 9.05
CA ASP A 140 -12.98 4.68 9.18
C ASP A 140 -13.25 5.12 10.63
N ASP A 141 -13.03 4.23 11.61
CA ASP A 141 -13.31 4.43 13.03
C ASP A 141 -14.77 4.84 13.32
N ASP A 142 -15.75 4.37 12.54
CA ASP A 142 -17.15 4.75 12.70
C ASP A 142 -17.85 4.05 13.91
N GLY A 143 -17.31 2.91 14.34
CA GLY A 143 -17.80 2.11 15.46
C GLY A 143 -18.55 0.85 15.06
N ILE A 144 -18.78 0.61 13.77
CA ILE A 144 -19.32 -0.63 13.22
C ILE A 144 -18.15 -1.56 12.85
N PRO A 145 -18.24 -2.87 13.15
CA PRO A 145 -17.23 -3.81 12.70
C PRO A 145 -17.28 -4.01 11.17
N ALA A 146 -16.13 -3.85 10.49
CA ALA A 146 -15.97 -4.14 9.06
C ALA A 146 -16.55 -5.49 8.58
N GLU A 147 -16.58 -6.53 9.42
CA GLU A 147 -17.26 -7.79 9.07
C GLU A 147 -18.77 -7.71 8.96
N ASP A 148 -19.41 -6.84 9.72
CA ASP A 148 -20.85 -6.64 9.71
C ASP A 148 -21.25 -5.76 8.52
N GLU A 149 -20.39 -4.84 8.10
CA GLU A 149 -20.62 -3.89 7.00
C GLU A 149 -20.46 -4.51 5.61
N ARG A 150 -19.50 -5.43 5.45
CA ARG A 150 -19.14 -6.05 4.15
C ARG A 150 -20.31 -6.57 3.31
N ASP A 151 -21.40 -6.98 3.96
CA ASP A 151 -22.57 -7.57 3.30
C ASP A 151 -23.83 -6.65 3.35
N LEU A 152 -23.76 -5.48 4.00
CA LEU A 152 -24.85 -4.48 4.02
C LEU A 152 -24.96 -3.79 2.67
N GLY A 153 -26.17 -3.52 2.19
CA GLY A 153 -26.35 -2.72 0.97
C GLY A 153 -25.66 -3.24 -0.30
N ASN A 154 -25.28 -4.52 -0.38
CA ASN A 154 -24.40 -5.07 -1.45
C ASN A 154 -22.92 -4.63 -1.35
N GLY A 155 -22.51 -4.16 -0.16
CA GLY A 155 -21.16 -3.79 0.24
C GLY A 155 -20.74 -2.38 -0.20
N ASP A 156 -21.69 -1.57 -0.63
CA ASP A 156 -21.55 -0.19 -1.14
C ASP A 156 -22.98 0.40 -1.17
N ILE A 157 -23.44 0.99 -0.06
CA ILE A 157 -24.85 1.40 0.14
C ILE A 157 -25.22 2.53 -0.83
N ASP A 158 -24.39 3.56 -0.93
CA ASP A 158 -24.67 4.75 -1.76
C ASP A 158 -24.21 4.59 -3.23
N GLY A 159 -23.34 3.60 -3.51
CA GLY A 159 -22.87 3.27 -4.84
C GLY A 159 -21.75 4.18 -5.35
N ASP A 160 -21.03 4.88 -4.48
CA ASP A 160 -19.96 5.82 -4.82
C ASP A 160 -18.63 5.13 -5.20
N GLY A 161 -18.52 3.82 -4.91
CA GLY A 161 -17.37 2.97 -5.16
C GLY A 161 -16.41 2.80 -3.97
N ILE A 162 -16.73 3.34 -2.81
CA ILE A 162 -16.13 3.08 -1.50
C ILE A 162 -16.98 1.98 -0.84
N PRO A 163 -16.38 0.81 -0.56
CA PRO A 163 -17.00 -0.22 0.26
C PRO A 163 -17.25 0.25 1.69
N ASN A 164 -18.42 -0.06 2.22
CA ASN A 164 -18.85 0.28 3.59
C ASN A 164 -17.81 0.01 4.68
N GLU A 165 -17.05 -1.09 4.58
CA GLU A 165 -16.03 -1.47 5.58
C GLU A 165 -14.88 -0.44 5.76
N TYR A 166 -14.84 0.62 4.96
CA TYR A 166 -14.01 1.79 5.19
C TYR A 166 -14.67 3.07 4.65
N ASP A 167 -16.00 3.09 4.58
CA ASP A 167 -16.76 4.25 4.16
C ASP A 167 -17.17 5.11 5.35
N PHE A 168 -16.82 6.39 5.31
CA PHE A 168 -17.02 7.29 6.45
C PHE A 168 -18.48 7.77 6.57
N ASP A 169 -19.24 7.63 5.50
CA ASP A 169 -20.61 8.11 5.29
C ASP A 169 -21.30 7.12 4.35
N ASP A 170 -21.69 5.98 4.94
CA ASP A 170 -22.15 4.76 4.26
C ASP A 170 -23.27 5.01 3.22
N ASP A 171 -24.22 5.91 3.51
CA ASP A 171 -25.36 6.20 2.64
C ASP A 171 -25.25 7.53 1.86
N GLY A 172 -24.14 8.24 2.04
CA GLY A 172 -23.78 9.43 1.27
C GLY A 172 -24.68 10.63 1.57
N ASP A 173 -25.19 10.73 2.79
CA ASP A 173 -26.13 11.75 3.20
C ASP A 173 -25.47 12.99 3.85
N ASN A 174 -24.12 13.01 3.91
CA ASN A 174 -23.25 13.99 4.56
C ASN A 174 -23.30 14.01 6.10
N VAL A 175 -23.95 13.04 6.73
CA VAL A 175 -23.84 12.78 8.17
C VAL A 175 -22.94 11.56 8.37
N PRO A 176 -21.78 11.70 9.06
CA PRO A 176 -20.90 10.56 9.25
C PRO A 176 -21.59 9.42 9.99
N THR A 177 -21.43 8.17 9.52
CA THR A 177 -22.05 6.93 10.05
C THR A 177 -21.94 6.80 11.58
N LYS A 178 -20.80 7.21 12.13
CA LYS A 178 -20.56 7.25 13.60
C LYS A 178 -21.52 8.14 14.39
N ASP A 179 -22.06 9.18 13.76
CA ASP A 179 -22.91 10.22 14.36
C ASP A 179 -24.40 9.89 14.19
N GLU A 180 -24.71 8.76 13.55
CA GLU A 180 -26.07 8.35 13.18
C GLU A 180 -26.68 7.29 14.09
N GLY A 181 -25.92 6.82 15.07
CA GLY A 181 -26.46 6.00 16.16
C GLY A 181 -26.59 4.52 15.81
N ALA A 182 -25.63 3.98 15.06
CA ALA A 182 -25.41 2.54 14.98
C ALA A 182 -25.23 1.94 16.39
N SER A 183 -25.91 0.82 16.65
CA SER A 183 -25.86 0.12 17.94
C SER A 183 -25.17 -1.23 17.82
N ILE A 184 -24.30 -1.55 18.78
CA ILE A 184 -23.58 -2.82 18.85
C ILE A 184 -24.11 -3.66 20.03
N ASP A 185 -24.37 -4.95 19.79
CA ASP A 185 -24.88 -5.89 20.78
C ASP A 185 -23.83 -6.28 21.85
N GLU A 186 -24.24 -7.11 22.83
CA GLU A 186 -23.34 -7.58 23.90
C GLU A 186 -22.20 -8.49 23.39
N ASP A 187 -22.36 -9.09 22.22
CA ASP A 187 -21.40 -9.98 21.57
C ASP A 187 -20.43 -9.22 20.64
N GLY A 188 -20.67 -7.92 20.42
CA GLY A 188 -19.83 -7.04 19.61
C GLY A 188 -20.23 -6.97 18.14
N ASN A 189 -21.43 -7.40 17.77
CA ASN A 189 -21.94 -7.31 16.39
C ASN A 189 -22.98 -6.19 16.27
N LEU A 190 -23.16 -5.69 15.06
CA LEU A 190 -24.16 -4.68 14.70
C LEU A 190 -25.59 -5.16 15.00
N ASP A 191 -26.34 -4.39 15.77
CA ASP A 191 -27.75 -4.61 16.13
C ASP A 191 -28.67 -3.67 15.34
N MET A 192 -29.08 -4.14 14.15
CA MET A 192 -29.99 -3.43 13.25
C MET A 192 -31.30 -2.98 13.91
N GLU A 193 -31.86 -3.76 14.84
CA GLU A 193 -33.14 -3.43 15.47
C GLU A 193 -33.00 -2.36 16.57
N ALA A 194 -31.78 -2.17 17.09
CA ALA A 194 -31.47 -1.20 18.13
C ALA A 194 -30.82 0.09 17.60
N SER A 195 -30.26 0.06 16.39
CA SER A 195 -29.78 1.27 15.69
C SER A 195 -30.90 2.30 15.51
N ARG A 196 -30.50 3.57 15.41
CA ARG A 196 -31.46 4.67 15.17
C ARG A 196 -32.17 4.45 13.83
N ASP A 197 -33.49 4.60 13.84
CA ASP A 197 -34.40 4.55 12.70
C ASP A 197 -35.44 5.65 13.02
N THR A 198 -35.24 6.84 12.44
CA THR A 198 -35.93 8.06 12.85
C THR A 198 -37.35 8.13 12.29
N ASP A 199 -37.57 7.69 11.06
CA ASP A 199 -38.89 7.68 10.40
C ASP A 199 -39.70 6.39 10.67
N GLY A 200 -39.03 5.32 11.11
CA GLY A 200 -39.62 4.03 11.46
C GLY A 200 -39.95 3.14 10.27
N ASP A 201 -39.30 3.31 9.12
CA ASP A 201 -39.51 2.51 7.91
C ASP A 201 -38.78 1.14 7.95
N GLY A 202 -37.86 0.97 8.90
CA GLY A 202 -37.07 -0.24 9.13
C GLY A 202 -35.67 -0.22 8.51
N ILE A 203 -35.23 0.89 7.93
CA ILE A 203 -33.86 1.17 7.51
C ILE A 203 -33.22 2.06 8.59
N PRO A 204 -32.10 1.65 9.20
CA PRO A 204 -31.40 2.51 10.13
C PRO A 204 -30.82 3.75 9.44
N ASN A 205 -30.69 4.85 10.20
CA ASN A 205 -30.27 6.15 9.69
C ASN A 205 -29.00 6.11 8.85
N PHE A 206 -27.95 5.42 9.31
CA PHE A 206 -26.69 5.27 8.56
C PHE A 206 -26.76 4.46 7.25
N MET A 207 -27.96 4.04 6.87
CA MET A 207 -28.26 3.34 5.62
C MET A 207 -29.43 4.02 4.87
N ASP A 208 -29.93 5.16 5.36
CA ASP A 208 -31.14 5.84 4.91
C ASP A 208 -30.88 7.32 4.57
N PRO A 209 -30.74 7.66 3.27
CA PRO A 209 -30.39 9.02 2.86
C PRO A 209 -31.51 10.08 3.05
N ASP A 210 -32.68 9.71 3.61
CA ASP A 210 -33.82 10.57 3.96
C ASP A 210 -34.30 10.21 5.38
N ASP A 211 -33.46 10.55 6.36
CA ASP A 211 -33.50 10.05 7.74
C ASP A 211 -34.86 10.20 8.45
N ASP A 212 -35.62 11.23 8.13
CA ASP A 212 -36.92 11.50 8.74
C ASP A 212 -38.13 11.22 7.83
N GLY A 213 -37.86 10.77 6.60
CA GLY A 213 -38.85 10.32 5.62
C GLY A 213 -39.77 11.43 5.12
N ASP A 214 -39.32 12.69 5.13
CA ASP A 214 -40.11 13.83 4.70
C ASP A 214 -40.04 14.12 3.18
N GLY A 215 -39.11 13.44 2.49
CA GLY A 215 -38.93 13.45 1.05
C GLY A 215 -37.90 14.44 0.54
N VAL A 216 -37.12 15.07 1.44
CA VAL A 216 -35.87 15.77 1.15
C VAL A 216 -34.73 14.90 1.67
N ALA A 217 -33.69 14.68 0.87
CA ALA A 217 -32.56 13.89 1.36
C ALA A 217 -31.85 14.64 2.49
N THR A 218 -31.36 13.95 3.52
CA THR A 218 -30.63 14.54 4.67
C THR A 218 -29.56 15.53 4.22
N ARG A 219 -28.80 15.17 3.18
CA ARG A 219 -27.75 16.00 2.59
C ARG A 219 -28.25 17.36 2.13
N ASP A 220 -29.46 17.40 1.57
CA ASP A 220 -30.09 18.58 1.01
C ASP A 220 -30.75 19.46 2.07
N GLU A 221 -30.69 19.07 3.35
CA GLU A 221 -31.21 19.82 4.51
C GLU A 221 -30.13 20.64 5.25
N ASP A 222 -29.05 20.96 4.55
CA ASP A 222 -27.96 21.81 5.02
C ASP A 222 -28.27 23.31 4.76
N MET A 223 -28.70 24.01 5.81
CA MET A 223 -29.18 25.40 5.75
C MET A 223 -28.09 26.38 5.32
N ASP A 224 -26.86 26.19 5.82
CA ASP A 224 -25.77 27.13 5.62
C ASP A 224 -24.74 26.70 4.57
N MET A 225 -24.94 25.52 3.99
CA MET A 225 -24.16 24.90 2.92
C MET A 225 -22.70 24.67 3.33
N ASP A 226 -22.49 24.27 4.58
CA ASP A 226 -21.17 23.90 5.10
C ASP A 226 -20.84 22.40 5.00
N LEU A 227 -21.75 21.62 4.41
CA LEU A 227 -21.76 20.17 4.22
C LEU A 227 -21.93 19.38 5.53
N ILE A 228 -22.53 19.98 6.56
CA ILE A 228 -22.69 19.34 7.87
C ILE A 228 -24.15 19.50 8.34
N PRO A 229 -25.11 18.72 7.78
CA PRO A 229 -26.54 18.81 8.12
C PRO A 229 -26.81 18.64 9.63
N ASN A 230 -25.98 17.85 10.31
CA ASN A 230 -26.16 17.53 11.73
C ASN A 230 -25.94 18.71 12.71
N ASN A 231 -25.57 19.89 12.19
CA ASN A 231 -25.36 21.09 12.98
C ASN A 231 -26.47 22.16 12.83
N ASP A 232 -27.46 21.91 11.97
CA ASP A 232 -28.54 22.85 11.66
C ASP A 232 -29.79 22.62 12.52
N PHE A 233 -30.28 23.72 13.10
CA PHE A 233 -31.44 23.72 14.00
C PHE A 233 -32.33 24.94 13.74
N SER A 234 -33.42 24.74 13.01
CA SER A 234 -34.40 25.78 12.66
C SER A 234 -35.44 26.04 13.73
N ASP A 235 -35.87 25.00 14.46
CA ASP A 235 -36.89 25.12 15.51
C ASP A 235 -36.28 25.00 16.92
N PRO A 236 -36.16 26.10 17.69
CA PRO A 236 -35.67 26.06 19.06
C PRO A 236 -36.52 25.23 20.04
N ALA A 237 -37.72 24.78 19.64
CA ALA A 237 -38.57 23.89 20.41
C ALA A 237 -38.26 22.40 20.20
N ILE A 238 -37.59 22.06 19.08
CA ILE A 238 -37.13 20.71 18.74
C ILE A 238 -35.61 20.66 19.03
N PRO A 239 -35.14 19.71 19.85
CA PRO A 239 -33.73 19.61 20.20
C PRO A 239 -32.90 18.87 19.15
N ASP A 240 -33.56 18.21 18.20
CA ASP A 240 -32.95 17.42 17.14
C ASP A 240 -32.63 18.32 15.94
N PRO A 241 -31.58 18.02 15.16
CA PRO A 241 -31.26 18.74 13.94
C PRO A 241 -32.40 18.70 12.92
N ASP A 242 -32.31 19.58 11.93
CA ASP A 242 -33.33 19.76 10.90
C ASP A 242 -33.60 18.47 10.11
N TYR A 243 -32.56 17.71 9.75
CA TYR A 243 -32.67 16.43 9.02
C TYR A 243 -33.32 15.26 9.78
N LEU A 244 -33.63 15.45 11.07
CA LEU A 244 -34.35 14.47 11.90
C LEU A 244 -35.77 14.95 12.25
N ASN A 245 -36.26 15.99 11.58
CA ASN A 245 -37.49 16.69 11.89
C ASN A 245 -38.42 16.76 10.69
N PRO A 246 -39.40 15.85 10.57
CA PRO A 246 -40.20 15.68 9.34
C PRO A 246 -41.20 16.81 9.06
N ASP A 247 -41.23 17.83 9.93
CA ASP A 247 -41.95 19.09 9.71
C ASP A 247 -41.06 20.14 8.98
N TYR A 248 -39.81 19.83 8.61
CA TYR A 248 -38.81 20.75 8.03
C TYR A 248 -38.21 20.34 6.64
N ASN A 249 -39.02 20.02 5.64
CA ASN A 249 -38.57 19.76 4.24
C ASN A 249 -38.05 20.97 3.42
N VAL A 250 -36.98 21.66 3.84
CA VAL A 250 -36.35 22.70 3.00
C VAL A 250 -35.16 22.12 2.25
N ASP A 251 -35.32 21.93 0.94
CA ASP A 251 -34.28 21.50 0.00
C ASP A 251 -33.34 22.67 -0.39
N TYR A 252 -32.05 22.50 -0.09
CA TYR A 252 -30.96 23.43 -0.38
C TYR A 252 -30.10 23.05 -1.60
N ASP A 253 -30.39 21.94 -2.30
CA ASP A 253 -29.72 21.48 -3.53
C ASP A 253 -28.20 21.27 -3.36
N VAL A 254 -27.82 20.41 -2.42
CA VAL A 254 -26.42 20.12 -2.05
C VAL A 254 -25.85 19.03 -2.96
N ASN A 255 -24.96 19.45 -3.86
CA ASN A 255 -24.35 18.62 -4.89
C ASN A 255 -22.87 18.33 -4.62
N GLU A 256 -22.51 18.07 -3.35
CA GLU A 256 -21.15 17.77 -2.91
C GLU A 256 -21.19 16.82 -1.71
N TYR A 257 -20.32 15.81 -1.72
CA TYR A 257 -20.12 14.92 -0.57
C TYR A 257 -19.07 15.48 0.39
N ILE A 258 -19.15 15.11 1.66
CA ILE A 258 -18.11 15.39 2.65
C ILE A 258 -16.77 14.71 2.30
N LEU A 259 -15.71 15.05 3.03
CA LEU A 259 -14.41 14.38 2.90
C LEU A 259 -14.41 13.12 3.77
N HIS A 260 -14.29 11.95 3.15
CA HIS A 260 -14.24 10.67 3.84
C HIS A 260 -12.81 10.45 4.33
N SER A 261 -12.67 9.81 5.49
CA SER A 261 -11.36 9.54 6.09
C SER A 261 -11.31 8.16 6.69
N TYR A 262 -10.21 7.45 6.46
CA TYR A 262 -9.94 6.17 7.07
C TYR A 262 -8.47 6.03 7.45
N ASN A 263 -8.21 5.18 8.43
CA ASN A 263 -6.88 4.76 8.81
C ASN A 263 -6.48 3.52 8.03
N LEU A 264 -5.26 3.52 7.50
CA LEU A 264 -4.63 2.35 6.92
C LEU A 264 -3.59 1.80 7.90
N THR A 265 -3.87 0.63 8.46
CA THR A 265 -3.03 -0.05 9.47
C THR A 265 -2.47 -1.37 8.94
N GLU A 266 -1.54 -1.98 9.68
CA GLU A 266 -0.88 -3.24 9.31
C GLU A 266 -0.34 -3.25 7.87
N ILE A 267 0.25 -2.14 7.44
CA ILE A 267 0.70 -1.95 6.06
C ILE A 267 1.89 -2.86 5.76
N GLN A 268 1.67 -3.80 4.84
CA GLN A 268 2.65 -4.78 4.40
C GLN A 268 3.06 -4.50 2.96
N VAL A 269 4.35 -4.24 2.76
CA VAL A 269 4.95 -4.00 1.45
C VAL A 269 5.76 -5.22 1.05
N THR A 270 5.23 -6.02 0.15
CA THR A 270 5.89 -7.23 -0.36
C THR A 270 6.58 -6.92 -1.69
N ILE A 271 7.88 -7.21 -1.77
CA ILE A 271 8.68 -6.97 -2.98
C ILE A 271 9.12 -8.31 -3.57
N VAL A 272 8.77 -8.56 -4.83
CA VAL A 272 9.22 -9.73 -5.60
C VAL A 272 10.05 -9.28 -6.78
N LEU A 273 11.29 -9.76 -6.86
CA LEU A 273 12.22 -9.39 -7.92
C LEU A 273 12.21 -10.46 -9.01
N ASN A 274 12.04 -10.05 -10.27
CA ASN A 274 11.89 -10.95 -11.40
C ASN A 274 12.97 -10.72 -12.46
N ASN A 275 13.44 -11.83 -13.05
CA ASN A 275 14.36 -11.86 -14.18
C ASN A 275 15.64 -11.03 -13.95
N LEU A 276 16.20 -11.10 -12.74
CA LEU A 276 17.41 -10.38 -12.37
C LEU A 276 18.64 -10.94 -13.07
N VAL A 277 19.46 -10.03 -13.57
CA VAL A 277 20.78 -10.34 -14.13
C VAL A 277 21.81 -9.43 -13.49
N PHE A 278 22.51 -9.98 -12.51
CA PHE A 278 23.60 -9.37 -11.80
C PHE A 278 24.89 -9.51 -12.61
N ARG A 279 25.61 -8.40 -12.80
CA ARG A 279 26.95 -8.40 -13.36
C ARG A 279 27.92 -7.85 -12.33
N ASN A 280 29.04 -8.54 -12.13
CA ASN A 280 30.10 -8.04 -11.27
C ASN A 280 30.66 -6.73 -11.87
N THR A 281 31.01 -5.76 -11.02
CA THR A 281 31.49 -4.45 -11.49
C THR A 281 32.96 -4.45 -11.86
N THR A 282 33.71 -5.47 -11.44
CA THR A 282 35.15 -5.63 -11.65
C THR A 282 35.48 -6.82 -12.54
N THR A 283 34.79 -7.95 -12.34
CA THR A 283 34.86 -9.14 -13.19
C THR A 283 33.67 -9.14 -14.16
N ASP A 284 33.75 -9.88 -15.28
CA ASP A 284 32.60 -9.98 -16.21
C ASP A 284 31.62 -11.10 -15.80
N ASP A 285 31.65 -11.50 -14.52
CA ASP A 285 30.87 -12.61 -13.99
C ASP A 285 29.38 -12.24 -13.91
N ILE A 286 28.53 -13.22 -14.20
CA ILE A 286 27.07 -13.03 -14.29
C ILE A 286 26.36 -14.00 -13.36
N ILE A 287 25.44 -13.48 -12.55
CA ILE A 287 24.50 -14.26 -11.75
C ILE A 287 23.09 -13.97 -12.25
N ARG A 288 22.31 -15.03 -12.51
CA ARG A 288 20.91 -14.93 -12.93
C ARG A 288 19.98 -15.43 -11.84
N ARG A 289 18.84 -14.77 -11.66
CA ARG A 289 17.72 -15.20 -10.81
C ARG A 289 16.42 -14.96 -11.57
N GLU A 290 15.64 -16.01 -11.80
CA GLU A 290 14.32 -15.88 -12.43
C GLU A 290 13.35 -15.18 -11.49
N GLU A 291 13.40 -15.54 -10.21
CA GLU A 291 12.60 -14.95 -9.15
C GLU A 291 13.46 -14.87 -7.87
N LEU A 292 13.26 -13.81 -7.09
CA LEU A 292 13.83 -13.63 -5.77
C LEU A 292 12.80 -12.89 -4.90
N LEU A 293 12.23 -13.60 -3.93
CA LEU A 293 11.36 -13.00 -2.92
C LEU A 293 12.21 -12.16 -1.97
N TYR A 294 11.94 -10.85 -1.93
CA TYR A 294 12.64 -9.92 -1.06
C TYR A 294 12.02 -9.86 0.36
N GLU A 295 10.93 -10.59 0.58
CA GLU A 295 10.07 -10.61 1.77
C GLU A 295 9.25 -9.32 1.96
N THR A 296 8.65 -9.15 3.14
CA THR A 296 7.66 -8.14 3.46
C THR A 296 8.22 -7.11 4.44
N TYR A 297 8.09 -5.83 4.09
CA TYR A 297 8.40 -4.71 4.96
C TYR A 297 7.12 -4.18 5.62
N GLN A 298 7.16 -3.94 6.93
CA GLN A 298 6.05 -3.35 7.69
C GLN A 298 6.21 -1.82 7.69
N ALA A 299 5.27 -1.11 7.07
CA ALA A 299 5.26 0.35 7.03
C ALA A 299 4.50 0.94 8.22
N GLU A 300 4.67 2.25 8.44
CA GLU A 300 3.95 2.99 9.49
C GLU A 300 2.47 3.16 9.08
N ASN A 301 1.56 3.09 10.05
CA ASN A 301 0.14 3.39 9.82
C ASN A 301 -0.02 4.78 9.17
N GLN A 302 -0.99 4.89 8.27
CA GLN A 302 -1.33 6.14 7.58
C GLN A 302 -2.78 6.50 7.86
N ASN A 303 -3.10 7.78 7.68
CA ASN A 303 -4.47 8.26 7.60
C ASN A 303 -4.63 8.77 6.17
N ASP A 304 -5.65 8.26 5.48
CA ASP A 304 -5.97 8.65 4.12
C ASP A 304 -7.32 9.35 4.09
N THR A 305 -7.52 10.14 3.05
CA THR A 305 -8.76 10.87 2.83
C THR A 305 -9.15 10.78 1.37
N ILE A 306 -10.40 10.44 1.12
CA ILE A 306 -10.97 10.34 -0.21
C ILE A 306 -12.25 11.17 -0.26
N THR A 307 -12.46 11.92 -1.34
CA THR A 307 -13.73 12.59 -1.59
C THR A 307 -14.38 11.85 -2.75
N PRO A 308 -15.54 11.21 -2.53
CA PRO A 308 -16.30 10.59 -3.60
C PRO A 308 -16.63 11.59 -4.71
N GLN A 309 -16.84 11.10 -5.92
CA GLN A 309 -17.32 11.97 -7.00
C GLN A 309 -18.84 12.03 -6.95
N PHE A 310 -19.38 13.23 -6.74
CA PHE A 310 -20.82 13.44 -6.83
C PHE A 310 -21.34 13.00 -8.22
N PRO A 311 -22.41 12.20 -8.31
CA PRO A 311 -22.95 11.74 -9.59
C PRO A 311 -23.32 12.92 -10.49
N GLU A 312 -22.85 12.94 -11.74
CA GLU A 312 -23.36 13.90 -12.73
C GLU A 312 -24.78 13.47 -13.17
N GLU A 313 -25.78 14.36 -13.00
CA GLU A 313 -27.18 14.19 -13.47
C GLU A 313 -27.35 13.89 -14.98
#